data_AF-A0A367GJI2-F1
#
_entry.id   AF-A0A367GJI2-F1
#
_cell.length_a   1.000
_cell.length_b   1.000
_cell.length_c   1.000
_cell.angle_alpha   90.00
_cell.angle_beta   90.00
_cell.angle_gamma   90.00
#
_symmetry.space_group_name_H-M   'P 1'
#
loop_
_entity.id
_entity.type
_entity.pdbx_description
1 polymer ?
#
loop_
_entity_poly.entity_id
_entity_poly.type
_entity_poly.pdbx_seq_one_letter_code
_entity_poly.pdbx_strand_id
1 'polypeptide(L)'
;MLNFRAQAQTGTIKPSLFDGIIVAGYVDKGAYINCTGPNIKYASKPLCIMLGLLPSLKFKEDKSSGNVTKNSLVTPSLGFGLTMAYKHLAIQLPAFYTAKTVSSNGKWNAGIGLGYKF
;
A
#
# COMPACT_ATOMS: atom_id res chain seq x y z
N MET A 1 1.33 -44.06 17.42
CA MET A 1 0.60 -43.47 16.27
C MET A 1 0.59 -41.95 16.43
N LEU A 2 1.28 -41.20 15.57
CA LEU A 2 1.16 -39.74 15.55
C LEU A 2 -0.07 -39.36 14.70
N ASN A 3 -1.08 -38.76 15.34
CA ASN A 3 -2.25 -38.21 14.66
C ASN A 3 -1.93 -36.80 14.15
N PHE A 4 -1.62 -36.67 12.86
CA PHE A 4 -1.57 -35.37 12.19
C PHE A 4 -3.00 -34.95 11.83
N ARG A 5 -3.62 -34.09 12.65
CA ARG A 5 -4.86 -33.40 12.27
C ARG A 5 -4.49 -32.16 11.46
N ALA A 6 -4.68 -32.22 10.15
CA ALA A 6 -4.75 -31.02 9.32
C ALA A 6 -6.05 -30.29 9.66
N GLN A 7 -5.99 -29.28 10.54
CA GLN A 7 -7.11 -28.36 10.69
C GLN A 7 -7.17 -27.49 9.43
N ALA A 8 -8.09 -27.82 8.52
CA ALA A 8 -8.42 -26.96 7.40
C ALA A 8 -8.98 -25.64 7.97
N GLN A 9 -8.13 -24.63 8.08
CA GLN A 9 -8.59 -23.31 8.52
C GLN A 9 -9.40 -22.69 7.38
N THR A 10 -10.71 -22.61 7.57
CA THR A 10 -11.63 -21.97 6.60
C THR A 10 -11.25 -20.50 6.44
N GLY A 11 -10.76 -20.14 5.25
CA GLY A 11 -10.43 -18.76 4.93
C GLY A 11 -11.65 -17.87 5.08
N THR A 12 -11.51 -16.75 5.78
CA THR A 12 -12.63 -15.83 6.05
C THR A 12 -12.42 -14.51 5.32
N ILE A 13 -13.47 -14.03 4.64
CA ILE A 13 -13.51 -12.69 4.03
C ILE A 13 -14.08 -11.71 5.06
N LYS A 14 -13.36 -10.62 5.35
CA LYS A 14 -13.79 -9.60 6.32
C LYS A 14 -13.50 -8.19 5.80
N PRO A 15 -14.38 -7.21 6.00
CA PRO A 15 -14.01 -5.80 5.87
C PRO A 15 -13.15 -5.37 7.06
N SER A 16 -12.35 -4.33 6.87
CA SER A 16 -11.49 -3.75 7.90
C SER A 16 -11.26 -2.27 7.64
N LEU A 17 -11.30 -1.43 8.68
CA LEU A 17 -10.97 -0.01 8.57
C LEU A 17 -9.46 0.25 8.62
N PHE A 18 -8.76 -0.52 9.45
CA PHE A 18 -7.32 -0.43 9.64
C PHE A 18 -6.77 -1.76 10.14
N ASP A 19 -5.62 -2.19 9.63
CA ASP A 19 -5.04 -3.52 9.93
C ASP A 19 -3.75 -3.51 10.74
N GLY A 20 -3.31 -2.34 11.24
CA GLY A 20 -2.05 -2.26 11.97
C GLY A 20 -0.85 -2.61 11.10
N ILE A 21 -0.89 -2.23 9.82
CA ILE A 21 0.21 -2.44 8.88
C ILE A 21 0.71 -1.07 8.45
N ILE A 22 2.01 -0.84 8.65
CA ILE A 22 2.73 0.29 8.09
C ILE A 22 3.63 -0.22 6.98
N VAL A 23 3.57 0.42 5.82
CA VAL A 23 4.40 0.06 4.66
C VAL A 23 5.21 1.28 4.24
N ALA A 24 6.50 1.07 3.99
CA ALA A 24 7.33 2.02 3.27
C ALA A 24 7.66 1.45 1.88
N GLY A 25 7.75 2.32 0.87
CA GLY A 25 8.00 1.86 -0.48
C GLY A 25 8.36 2.96 -1.45
N TYR A 26 8.35 2.60 -2.73
CA TYR A 26 8.75 3.49 -3.81
C TYR A 26 7.72 3.47 -4.94
N VAL A 27 7.41 4.65 -5.47
CA VAL A 27 6.50 4.84 -6.60
C VAL A 27 6.84 6.13 -7.33
N ASP A 28 6.78 6.11 -8.67
CA ASP A 28 6.91 7.32 -9.50
C ASP A 28 8.12 8.20 -9.11
N LYS A 29 9.29 7.58 -8.96
CA LYS A 29 10.55 8.24 -8.57
C LYS A 29 10.56 8.90 -7.19
N GLY A 30 9.62 8.56 -6.31
CA GLY A 30 9.53 9.05 -4.94
C GLY A 30 9.28 7.93 -3.93
N ALA A 31 9.61 8.19 -2.68
CA ALA A 31 9.29 7.27 -1.59
C ALA A 31 7.86 7.52 -1.09
N TYR A 32 7.29 6.54 -0.40
CA TYR A 32 6.04 6.71 0.33
C TYR A 32 6.07 5.92 1.64
N ILE A 33 5.25 6.36 2.59
CA ILE A 33 4.86 5.59 3.77
C ILE A 33 3.34 5.56 3.81
N ASN A 34 2.74 4.40 4.11
CA ASN A 34 1.30 4.28 4.21
C ASN A 34 0.83 3.33 5.31
N CYS A 35 -0.47 3.44 5.55
CA CYS A 35 -1.25 2.56 6.40
C CYS A 35 -2.14 1.67 5.51
N THR A 36 -2.35 0.42 5.90
CA THR A 36 -3.30 -0.46 5.18
C THR A 36 -4.71 -0.34 5.76
N GLY A 37 -5.65 0.17 4.97
CA GLY A 37 -7.08 0.25 5.30
C GLY A 37 -7.71 1.60 4.94
N PRO A 38 -9.03 1.63 4.64
CA PRO A 38 -9.99 0.52 4.69
C PRO A 38 -9.83 -0.51 3.55
N ASN A 39 -10.17 -1.77 3.80
CA ASN A 39 -9.97 -2.88 2.86
C ASN A 39 -10.97 -4.03 3.04
N ILE A 40 -10.97 -4.91 2.04
CA ILE A 40 -11.50 -6.28 2.14
C ILE A 40 -10.31 -7.23 2.23
N LYS A 41 -10.31 -8.11 3.23
CA LYS A 41 -9.24 -9.09 3.43
C LYS A 41 -9.75 -10.52 3.41
N TYR A 42 -8.97 -11.39 2.81
CA TYR A 42 -9.03 -12.84 2.96
C TYR A 42 -7.96 -13.27 3.97
N ALA A 43 -8.38 -13.89 5.07
CA ALA A 43 -7.49 -14.33 6.14
C ALA A 43 -7.51 -15.87 6.28
N SER A 44 -6.34 -16.49 6.12
CA SER A 44 -6.09 -17.90 6.42
C SER A 44 -4.72 -18.01 7.09
N LYS A 45 -4.68 -18.17 8.41
CA LYS A 45 -3.42 -18.01 9.17
C LYS A 45 -2.34 -18.95 8.64
N PRO A 46 -1.08 -18.49 8.56
CA PRO A 46 -0.57 -17.15 8.95
C PRO A 46 -0.67 -16.09 7.83
N LEU A 47 -1.33 -16.40 6.71
CA LEU A 47 -1.45 -15.56 5.52
C LEU A 47 -2.69 -14.65 5.58
N CYS A 48 -2.54 -13.42 5.10
CA CYS A 48 -3.63 -12.47 4.90
C CYS A 48 -3.41 -11.73 3.59
N ILE A 49 -4.41 -11.73 2.71
CA ILE A 49 -4.40 -11.00 1.44
C ILE A 49 -5.48 -9.93 1.51
N MET A 50 -5.16 -8.72 1.07
CA MET A 50 -5.99 -7.54 1.29
C MET A 50 -6.03 -6.71 0.03
N LEU A 51 -7.22 -6.24 -0.32
CA LEU A 51 -7.42 -5.27 -1.38
C LEU A 51 -8.13 -4.05 -0.78
N GLY A 52 -7.55 -2.87 -0.93
CA GLY A 52 -8.16 -1.69 -0.36
C GLY A 52 -7.38 -0.40 -0.57
N LEU A 53 -7.78 0.59 0.22
CA LEU A 53 -7.22 1.93 0.21
C LEU A 53 -5.98 2.01 1.10
N LEU A 54 -5.08 2.90 0.69
CA LEU A 54 -3.77 3.08 1.25
C LEU A 54 -3.55 4.57 1.56
N PRO A 55 -4.04 5.08 2.71
CA PRO A 55 -3.72 6.42 3.17
C PRO A 55 -2.21 6.59 3.32
N SER A 56 -1.63 7.48 2.53
CA SER A 56 -0.19 7.56 2.30
C SER A 56 0.35 8.97 2.43
N LEU A 57 1.60 9.08 2.87
CA LEU A 57 2.44 10.25 2.69
C LEU A 57 3.47 9.93 1.61
N LYS A 58 3.51 10.76 0.56
CA LYS A 58 4.51 10.68 -0.49
C LYS A 58 5.62 11.67 -0.25
N PHE A 59 6.84 11.23 -0.50
CA PHE A 59 8.07 11.99 -0.41
C PHE A 59 8.66 12.10 -1.81
N LYS A 60 8.39 13.22 -2.47
CA LYS A 60 8.85 13.47 -3.84
C LYS A 60 8.96 14.97 -4.06
N GLU A 61 10.14 15.41 -4.50
CA GLU A 61 10.32 16.77 -5.01
C GLU A 61 10.11 16.76 -6.52
N ASP A 62 9.18 17.58 -7.02
CA ASP A 62 9.00 17.75 -8.46
C ASP A 62 10.10 18.66 -9.00
N LYS A 63 10.83 18.17 -10.01
CA LYS A 63 11.79 18.97 -10.77
C LYS A 63 11.05 19.80 -11.81
N SER A 64 10.50 20.94 -11.39
CA SER A 64 9.94 21.93 -12.31
C SER A 64 11.07 22.66 -13.04
N SER A 65 11.00 22.75 -14.37
CA SER A 65 11.92 23.60 -15.15
C SER A 65 11.44 25.06 -15.09
N GLY A 66 12.25 25.97 -14.56
CA GLY A 66 11.95 27.41 -14.48
C GLY A 66 11.38 27.89 -13.12
N ASN A 67 10.91 29.14 -13.09
CA ASN A 67 10.40 29.85 -11.90
C ASN A 67 8.98 29.40 -11.48
N VAL A 68 8.64 28.12 -11.65
CA VAL A 68 7.31 27.57 -11.36
C VAL A 68 7.28 27.05 -9.92
N THR A 69 6.17 27.29 -9.23
CA THR A 69 5.91 26.87 -7.84
C THR A 69 6.27 25.39 -7.64
N LYS A 70 7.17 25.11 -6.70
CA LYS A 70 7.58 23.74 -6.34
C LYS A 70 6.48 23.08 -5.50
N ASN A 71 6.25 21.79 -5.71
CA ASN A 71 5.39 21.00 -4.84
C ASN A 71 6.03 20.81 -3.45
N SER A 72 5.19 20.65 -2.43
CA SER A 72 5.66 20.28 -1.08
C SER A 72 6.43 18.96 -1.13
N LEU A 73 7.56 18.89 -0.42
CA LEU A 73 8.38 17.67 -0.29
C LEU A 73 7.55 16.49 0.23
N VAL A 74 6.57 16.77 1.10
CA VAL A 74 5.66 15.79 1.68
C VAL A 74 4.25 16.11 1.24
N THR A 75 3.59 15.13 0.61
CA THR A 75 2.21 15.30 0.10
C THR A 75 1.32 14.14 0.57
N PRO A 76 0.17 14.41 1.21
CA PRO A 76 -0.82 13.38 1.51
C PRO A 76 -1.43 12.86 0.21
N SER A 77 -1.57 11.54 0.10
CA SER A 77 -2.10 10.88 -1.08
C SER A 77 -2.89 9.64 -0.68
N LEU A 78 -3.90 9.30 -1.47
CA LEU A 78 -4.65 8.07 -1.32
C LEU A 78 -4.26 7.11 -2.44
N GLY A 79 -3.69 5.97 -2.07
CA GLY A 79 -3.46 4.86 -2.99
C GLY A 79 -4.58 3.83 -2.90
N PHE A 80 -4.61 2.93 -3.86
CA PHE A 80 -5.32 1.66 -3.73
C PHE A 80 -4.35 0.53 -4.08
N GLY A 81 -4.51 -0.66 -3.53
CA GLY A 81 -3.60 -1.74 -3.89
C GLY A 81 -3.83 -3.05 -3.16
N LEU A 82 -2.96 -4.00 -3.51
CA LEU A 82 -2.89 -5.32 -2.91
C LEU A 82 -1.85 -5.32 -1.79
N THR A 83 -2.22 -5.85 -0.62
CA THR A 83 -1.29 -6.13 0.47
C THR A 83 -1.35 -7.62 0.80
N MET A 84 -0.21 -8.26 0.83
CA MET A 84 -0.03 -9.61 1.35
C MET A 84 0.73 -9.52 2.67
N ALA A 85 0.22 -10.12 3.73
CA ALA A 85 0.90 -10.21 5.01
C ALA A 85 1.08 -11.68 5.42
N TYR A 86 2.28 -12.03 5.85
CA TYR A 86 2.64 -13.31 6.43
C TYR A 86 3.29 -13.06 7.79
N LYS A 87 2.62 -13.48 8.87
CA LYS A 87 3.00 -13.12 10.25
C LYS A 87 3.13 -11.58 10.38
N HIS A 88 4.32 -11.08 10.68
CA HIS A 88 4.63 -9.66 10.82
C HIS A 88 5.12 -9.01 9.53
N LEU A 89 5.46 -9.77 8.49
CA LEU A 89 5.96 -9.21 7.23
C LEU A 89 4.80 -8.89 6.29
N ALA A 90 4.82 -7.70 5.68
CA ALA A 90 3.88 -7.31 4.64
C ALA A 90 4.61 -6.91 3.35
N ILE A 91 4.06 -7.32 2.22
CA ILE A 91 4.46 -6.90 0.87
C ILE A 91 3.25 -6.21 0.26
N GLN A 92 3.46 -5.06 -0.38
CA GLN A 92 2.38 -4.26 -0.94
C GLN A 92 2.68 -3.83 -2.37
N LEU A 93 1.65 -3.92 -3.21
CA LEU A 93 1.62 -3.41 -4.57
C LEU A 93 0.59 -2.28 -4.63
N PRO A 94 0.97 -1.03 -4.31
CA PRO A 94 0.09 0.12 -4.45
C PRO A 94 0.04 0.63 -5.89
N ALA A 95 -1.08 1.26 -6.22
CA ALA A 95 -1.22 2.14 -7.36
C ALA A 95 -1.67 3.52 -6.86
N PHE A 96 -1.03 4.56 -7.39
CA PHE A 96 -1.37 5.94 -7.08
C PHE A 96 -1.61 6.73 -8.36
N TYR A 97 -2.63 7.58 -8.34
CA TYR A 97 -2.87 8.52 -9.42
C TYR A 97 -2.01 9.78 -9.22
N THR A 98 -1.27 10.15 -10.25
CA THR A 98 -0.61 11.46 -10.35
C THR A 98 -1.48 12.32 -11.26
N ALA A 99 -1.95 13.46 -10.75
CA ALA A 99 -2.81 14.36 -11.50
C ALA A 99 -2.09 15.00 -12.68
N LYS A 100 -2.86 15.43 -13.68
CA LYS A 100 -2.35 16.15 -14.85
C LYS A 100 -1.73 17.48 -14.40
N THR A 101 -0.56 17.80 -14.96
CA THR A 101 0.10 19.10 -14.84
C THR A 101 0.15 19.80 -16.21
N VAL A 102 0.65 21.03 -16.24
CA VAL A 102 0.89 21.75 -17.50
C VAL A 102 1.87 21.04 -18.44
N SER A 103 2.77 20.21 -17.89
CA SER A 103 3.85 19.53 -18.62
C SER A 103 3.68 18.02 -18.74
N SER A 104 2.73 17.40 -18.04
CA SER A 104 2.52 15.94 -18.06
C SER A 104 1.04 15.56 -17.93
N ASN A 105 0.63 14.55 -18.69
CA ASN A 105 -0.68 13.93 -18.52
C ASN A 105 -0.80 13.19 -17.18
N GLY A 106 -2.04 13.11 -16.67
CA GLY A 106 -2.35 12.33 -15.48
C GLY A 106 -2.26 10.83 -15.76
N LYS A 107 -1.70 10.07 -14.81
CA LYS A 107 -1.48 8.63 -14.97
C LYS A 107 -1.46 7.90 -13.64
N TRP A 108 -1.78 6.62 -13.68
CA TRP A 108 -1.57 5.70 -12.57
C TRP A 108 -0.13 5.22 -12.56
N ASN A 109 0.47 5.19 -11.37
CA ASN A 109 1.80 4.68 -11.14
C ASN A 109 1.70 3.51 -10.16
N ALA A 110 2.14 2.34 -10.59
CA ALA A 110 2.33 1.19 -9.72
C ALA A 110 3.63 1.36 -8.93
N GLY A 111 3.59 0.98 -7.66
CA GLY A 111 4.73 0.95 -6.77
C GLY A 111 4.91 -0.42 -6.13
N ILE A 112 5.88 -0.49 -5.23
CA ILE A 112 6.13 -1.65 -4.39
C ILE A 112 6.58 -1.18 -3.01
N GLY A 113 6.18 -1.91 -1.97
CA GLY A 113 6.56 -1.61 -0.61
C GLY A 113 6.68 -2.83 0.28
N LEU A 114 7.44 -2.64 1.35
CA LEU A 114 7.64 -3.60 2.43
C LEU A 114 7.13 -2.97 3.73
N GLY A 115 6.47 -3.78 4.54
CA GLY A 115 5.83 -3.33 5.74
C GLY A 115 5.90 -4.30 6.89
N TYR A 116 5.50 -3.78 8.03
CA TYR A 116 5.39 -4.52 9.27
C TYR A 116 3.94 -4.53 9.74
N LYS A 117 3.46 -5.71 10.13
CA LYS A 117 2.17 -5.92 10.76
C LYS A 117 2.38 -6.12 12.26
N PHE A 118 1.79 -5.25 13.07
CA PHE A 118 1.84 -5.33 14.53
C PHE A 118 0.96 -6.46 15.08
#